data_AF-A0A8C5R738-F1
#
_entry.id   AF-A0A8C5R738-F1
#
_cell.length_a   1.000
_cell.length_b   1.000
_cell.length_c   1.000
_cell.angle_alpha   90.00
_cell.angle_beta   90.00
_cell.angle_gamma   90.00
#
_symmetry.space_group_name_H-M   'P 1'
#
loop_
_entity.id
_entity.type
_entity.pdbx_description
1 polymer ?
#
loop_
_entity_poly.entity_id
_entity_poly.type
_entity_poly.pdbx_seq_one_letter_code
_entity_poly.pdbx_strand_id
1 'polypeptide(L)'
;MEPGKTHAVTLYLLGVLTLVIQSSDSRCLITTCSDIQFWPFKKEYKVNDVVASVCVEGYKMNGFKLSQCYAYGWDPPLPTCEEDGSGAPSPGVRELIPGGSVCPHPPTIRHAEKYDGKENYVRGDTLRIICAPNYSLQGTPDIRCENGAWTSPPACTLTRIVCRRPPRVQHSQTERRPVWFFDDNLAQYKCDDNYVLQGNSRIMCRNGVWEDPPVCLEPCDIKKDQMNANNLERQGSLKSDVAKHDEDVEFKCSPGFETSDAKSLRVKCNNGALPYPKCTQKASCTMKKEDMAANNLELLRSFLTIVAKHNEAVEFKCLAGYETSDTKLLRIRCNDGALNYPKCIQKDKATGCGPAPAIQFGDILQAVSLKYNSGSVLEYKCPDLFKLEGNPKIKCWDGAWSKPPICLDAPAANVQEDQFDEPFPSSDKKPEISQGKCNAPPDVPNGKLTTQKQERYDTGSSVEYKCDPNFVLSGSERVSCENGQWSDPPECFPNCRISLEDLNKYNVALLSPDDLTRDYVEGSEVRIRCKPGFRRPFRSTLTAECSGGKMRYERCFSKSVCRLTQEELDGNHLELDPKHDIEVYYEDGEDVTFRCKEGFSSKYLVGRCDGRALTYPVCEEQ
;
A
#
# COMPACT_ATOMS: atom_id res chain seq x y z
N MET A 1 21.96 -59.90 -17.06
CA MET A 1 20.52 -60.19 -17.09
C MET A 1 19.78 -58.88 -16.87
N GLU A 2 19.34 -58.23 -17.95
CA GLU A 2 18.09 -57.44 -17.95
C GLU A 2 16.90 -58.43 -17.88
N PRO A 3 15.64 -58.05 -17.53
CA PRO A 3 14.91 -56.79 -17.78
C PRO A 3 14.10 -56.24 -16.55
N GLY A 4 13.37 -55.13 -16.56
CA GLY A 4 12.90 -54.25 -17.63
C GLY A 4 12.30 -52.92 -17.13
N LYS A 5 12.21 -51.96 -18.06
CA LYS A 5 11.68 -50.59 -17.96
C LYS A 5 10.16 -50.56 -18.18
N THR A 6 9.46 -49.55 -17.61
CA THR A 6 8.36 -48.74 -18.22
C THR A 6 7.62 -47.95 -17.13
N HIS A 7 7.01 -46.77 -17.29
CA HIS A 7 7.07 -45.62 -18.19
C HIS A 7 6.39 -44.48 -17.38
N ALA A 8 6.78 -43.22 -17.60
CA ALA A 8 6.03 -42.07 -17.10
C ALA A 8 4.73 -41.92 -17.90
N VAL A 9 3.61 -41.73 -17.20
CA VAL A 9 2.37 -41.17 -17.75
C VAL A 9 1.86 -40.12 -16.76
N THR A 10 1.69 -38.91 -17.24
CA THR A 10 1.05 -37.78 -16.55
C THR A 10 -0.45 -37.80 -16.89
N LEU A 11 -1.34 -37.66 -15.89
CA LEU A 11 -2.62 -36.89 -16.00
C LEU A 11 -3.36 -36.80 -14.64
N TYR A 12 -3.51 -35.54 -14.20
CA TYR A 12 -4.49 -34.83 -13.35
C TYR A 12 -5.46 -35.54 -12.37
N LEU A 13 -5.47 -34.94 -11.17
CA LEU A 13 -6.57 -34.66 -10.22
C LEU A 13 -7.30 -35.83 -9.52
N LEU A 14 -7.15 -35.89 -8.20
CA LEU A 14 -8.23 -35.75 -7.20
C LEU A 14 -7.60 -35.66 -5.80
N GLY A 15 -7.96 -34.63 -5.04
CA GLY A 15 -7.46 -34.40 -3.70
C GLY A 15 -8.06 -35.37 -2.68
N VAL A 16 -7.21 -35.90 -1.80
CA VAL A 16 -7.59 -36.26 -0.43
C VAL A 16 -6.40 -35.96 0.48
N LEU A 17 -6.71 -35.20 1.52
CA LEU A 17 -5.89 -34.91 2.69
C LEU A 17 -5.41 -36.22 3.34
N THR A 18 -4.09 -36.48 3.35
CA THR A 18 -3.52 -37.47 4.27
C THR A 18 -2.49 -36.83 5.17
N LEU A 19 -2.75 -36.99 6.46
CA LEU A 19 -1.99 -36.55 7.62
C LEU A 19 -0.49 -36.84 7.52
N VAL A 20 0.24 -35.91 8.10
CA VAL A 20 1.64 -36.02 8.52
C VAL A 20 1.89 -37.31 9.30
N ILE A 21 2.85 -38.11 8.84
CA ILE A 21 3.80 -38.78 9.73
C ILE A 21 5.19 -38.56 9.12
N GLN A 22 5.86 -37.45 9.46
CA GLN A 22 7.31 -37.46 9.45
C GLN A 22 7.74 -38.34 10.62
N SER A 23 8.10 -39.60 10.37
CA SER A 23 8.88 -40.35 11.35
C SER A 23 10.32 -39.83 11.26
N SER A 24 10.63 -38.74 11.95
CA SER A 24 12.03 -38.48 12.29
C SER A 24 12.42 -39.52 13.33
N ASP A 25 13.04 -40.61 12.89
CA ASP A 25 13.72 -41.53 13.81
C ASP A 25 14.81 -40.72 14.54
N SER A 26 14.50 -40.20 15.72
CA SER A 26 15.49 -39.55 16.58
C SER A 26 16.51 -40.59 17.01
N ARG A 27 17.75 -40.45 16.54
CA ARG A 27 18.86 -41.36 16.83
C ARG A 27 20.02 -40.56 17.40
N CYS A 28 20.65 -41.07 18.46
CA CYS A 28 21.87 -40.47 18.98
C CYS A 28 23.08 -41.07 18.27
N LEU A 29 24.00 -40.19 17.89
CA LEU A 29 25.25 -40.57 17.24
C LEU A 29 26.39 -40.40 18.22
N ILE A 30 27.37 -41.29 18.14
CA ILE A 30 28.67 -41.12 18.79
C ILE A 30 29.68 -40.91 17.67
N THR A 31 30.33 -39.75 17.67
CA THR A 31 31.50 -39.50 16.82
C THR A 31 32.68 -40.23 17.41
N THR A 32 33.41 -40.99 16.60
CA THR A 32 34.60 -41.75 17.04
C THR A 32 35.63 -40.80 17.64
N CYS A 33 36.04 -41.04 18.88
CA CYS A 33 37.11 -40.34 19.58
C CYS A 33 38.20 -41.35 19.97
N SER A 34 39.47 -40.95 19.90
CA SER A 34 40.62 -41.81 20.20
C SER A 34 40.81 -42.10 21.69
N ASP A 35 40.30 -41.22 22.56
CA ASP A 35 40.72 -41.16 23.97
C ASP A 35 39.62 -41.68 24.93
N ILE A 36 38.48 -42.12 24.38
CA ILE A 36 37.31 -42.61 25.12
C ILE A 36 36.69 -43.83 24.43
N GLN A 37 36.40 -44.86 25.22
CA GLN A 37 35.75 -46.10 24.79
C GLN A 37 34.30 -46.14 25.28
N PHE A 38 33.42 -46.69 24.44
CA PHE A 38 31.98 -46.76 24.69
C PHE A 38 31.48 -48.20 24.67
N TRP A 39 30.62 -48.57 25.62
CA TRP A 39 30.09 -49.93 25.78
C TRP A 39 28.57 -49.92 26.05
N PRO A 40 27.75 -50.62 25.24
CA PRO A 40 28.09 -51.23 23.95
C PRO A 40 28.33 -50.15 22.88
N PHE A 41 29.36 -50.32 22.04
CA PHE A 41 29.58 -49.40 20.92
C PHE A 41 28.62 -49.69 19.76
N LYS A 42 27.89 -48.66 19.32
CA LYS A 42 27.05 -48.67 18.12
C LYS A 42 27.33 -47.40 17.32
N LYS A 43 27.17 -47.46 15.99
CA LYS A 43 27.24 -46.26 15.14
C LYS A 43 26.01 -45.36 15.31
N GLU A 44 24.87 -45.96 15.64
CA GLU A 44 23.60 -45.30 15.90
C GLU A 44 22.92 -45.93 17.11
N TYR A 45 22.42 -45.09 18.02
CA TYR A 45 21.71 -45.49 19.22
C TYR A 45 20.25 -45.05 19.13
N LYS A 46 19.33 -45.96 19.48
CA LYS A 46 17.90 -45.66 19.51
C LYS A 46 17.55 -44.93 20.81
N VAL A 47 16.44 -44.19 20.79
CA VAL A 47 15.88 -43.62 22.02
C VAL A 47 15.75 -44.71 23.09
N ASN A 48 16.20 -44.38 24.30
CA ASN A 48 16.39 -45.21 25.48
C ASN A 48 17.62 -46.13 25.51
N ASP A 49 18.43 -46.23 24.45
CA ASP A 49 19.71 -46.95 24.54
C ASP A 49 20.64 -46.25 25.55
N VAL A 50 21.35 -47.04 26.36
CA VAL A 50 22.32 -46.56 27.34
C VAL A 50 23.73 -46.95 26.90
N VAL A 51 24.67 -46.03 27.04
CA VAL A 51 26.09 -46.26 26.78
C VAL A 51 26.91 -45.93 28.02
N ALA A 52 27.84 -46.82 28.34
CA ALA A 52 28.88 -46.59 29.33
C ALA A 52 30.14 -46.07 28.64
N SER A 53 30.79 -45.10 29.26
CA SER A 53 32.02 -44.47 28.78
C SER A 53 33.19 -44.80 29.70
N VAL A 54 34.38 -45.03 29.12
CA VAL A 54 35.63 -45.31 29.84
C VAL A 54 36.77 -44.60 29.11
N CYS A 55 37.58 -43.81 29.80
CA CYS A 55 38.76 -43.19 29.19
C CYS A 55 39.86 -44.21 28.92
N VAL A 56 40.62 -44.00 27.85
CA VAL A 56 41.83 -44.79 27.55
C VAL A 56 42.89 -44.52 28.63
N GLU A 57 43.76 -45.49 28.88
CA GLU A 57 44.81 -45.41 29.90
C GLU A 57 45.70 -44.16 29.68
N GLY A 58 45.93 -43.38 30.75
CA GLY A 58 46.61 -42.08 30.67
C GLY A 58 45.68 -40.87 30.56
N TYR A 59 44.36 -41.08 30.45
CA TYR A 59 43.36 -40.01 30.44
C TYR A 59 42.39 -40.11 31.62
N LYS A 60 42.02 -38.96 32.18
CA LYS A 60 41.05 -38.81 33.26
C LYS A 60 39.69 -38.38 32.71
N MET A 61 38.62 -39.02 33.19
CA MET A 61 37.25 -38.71 32.78
C MET A 61 36.72 -37.44 33.44
N ASN A 62 36.20 -36.54 32.63
CA ASN A 62 35.45 -35.36 33.04
C ASN A 62 34.00 -35.48 32.54
N GLY A 63 33.06 -35.73 33.46
CA GLY A 63 31.65 -35.94 33.16
C GLY A 63 31.10 -37.28 33.67
N PHE A 64 29.99 -37.74 33.06
CA PHE A 64 29.22 -38.88 33.54
C PHE A 64 29.60 -40.19 32.84
N LYS A 65 29.73 -41.28 33.62
CA LYS A 65 30.10 -42.62 33.13
C LYS A 65 29.01 -43.31 32.31
N LEU A 66 27.77 -42.85 32.41
CA LEU A 66 26.61 -43.43 31.74
C LEU A 66 25.80 -42.30 31.10
N SER A 67 25.42 -42.50 29.84
CA SER A 67 24.56 -41.57 29.09
C SER A 67 23.44 -42.36 28.41
N GLN A 68 22.22 -41.82 28.43
CA GLN A 68 21.06 -42.41 27.75
C GLN A 68 20.69 -41.56 26.53
N CYS A 69 20.33 -42.22 25.44
CA CYS A 69 19.88 -41.57 24.23
C CYS A 69 18.41 -41.15 24.36
N TYR A 70 18.11 -39.87 24.22
CA TYR A 70 16.75 -39.34 24.15
C TYR A 70 16.45 -38.77 22.76
N ALA A 71 15.18 -38.45 22.48
CA ALA A 71 14.77 -37.85 21.21
C ALA A 71 15.48 -36.51 20.90
N TYR A 72 16.03 -35.87 21.93
CA TYR A 72 16.76 -34.59 21.87
C TYR A 72 18.29 -34.73 22.01
N GLY A 73 18.85 -35.94 22.14
CA GLY A 73 20.29 -36.19 22.27
C GLY A 73 20.69 -37.00 23.51
N TRP A 74 21.99 -37.05 23.81
CA TRP A 74 22.54 -37.74 24.99
C TRP A 74 22.30 -36.94 26.27
N ASP A 75 21.72 -37.58 27.29
CA ASP A 75 21.55 -37.00 28.63
C ASP A 75 21.92 -38.04 29.72
N PRO A 76 22.82 -37.70 30.64
CA PRO A 76 23.71 -36.53 30.59
C PRO A 76 24.61 -36.54 29.33
N PRO A 77 25.16 -35.38 28.90
CA PRO A 77 26.07 -35.30 27.76
C PRO A 77 27.24 -36.29 27.88
N LEU A 78 27.73 -36.80 26.75
CA LEU A 78 28.88 -37.72 26.73
C LEU A 78 30.11 -37.05 27.39
N PRO A 79 30.86 -37.76 28.25
CA PRO A 79 32.00 -37.16 28.95
C PRO A 79 33.20 -36.95 28.03
N THR A 80 34.12 -36.10 28.47
CA THR A 80 35.43 -35.89 27.85
C THR A 80 36.53 -36.59 28.65
N CYS A 81 37.64 -36.88 27.98
CA CYS A 81 38.83 -37.47 28.59
C CYS A 81 39.99 -36.48 28.41
N GLU A 82 40.70 -36.16 29.48
CA GLU A 82 41.82 -35.19 29.50
C GLU A 82 43.11 -35.92 29.92
N GLU A 83 44.26 -35.56 29.33
CA GLU A 83 45.55 -36.21 29.63
C GLU A 83 45.93 -36.03 31.11
N ASP A 84 46.19 -37.13 31.79
CA ASP A 84 46.64 -37.14 33.19
C ASP A 84 48.16 -37.29 33.22
N GLY A 85 48.86 -36.19 33.50
CA GLY A 85 50.32 -36.15 33.67
C GLY A 85 50.84 -36.90 34.91
N SER A 86 50.00 -37.70 35.57
CA SER A 86 50.37 -38.52 36.72
C SER A 86 50.03 -39.99 36.43
N GLY A 87 51.06 -40.81 36.25
CA GLY A 87 50.95 -42.24 35.93
C GLY A 87 50.36 -43.10 37.05
N ALA A 88 49.10 -42.86 37.41
CA ALA A 88 48.32 -43.67 38.33
C ALA A 88 47.26 -44.49 37.56
N PRO A 89 47.17 -45.81 37.76
CA PRO A 89 46.13 -46.61 37.12
C PRO A 89 44.78 -46.25 37.72
N SER A 90 43.81 -45.92 36.86
CA SER A 90 42.41 -45.86 37.26
C SER A 90 41.95 -47.25 37.74
N PRO A 91 41.18 -47.36 38.84
CA PRO A 91 40.68 -48.65 39.29
C PRO A 91 39.81 -49.26 38.18
N GLY A 92 40.29 -50.34 37.59
CA GLY A 92 39.51 -51.15 36.66
C GLY A 92 38.21 -51.58 37.32
N VAL A 93 37.09 -51.28 36.67
CA VAL A 93 35.77 -51.72 37.09
C VAL A 93 35.73 -53.25 36.97
N ARG A 94 35.95 -53.93 38.10
CA ARG A 94 35.36 -55.24 38.31
C ARG A 94 33.89 -55.03 38.69
N GLU A 95 33.04 -55.78 37.98
CA GLU A 95 31.59 -55.92 38.12
C GLU A 95 30.70 -54.78 37.62
N LEU A 96 30.33 -54.85 36.33
CA LEU A 96 28.98 -54.52 35.88
C LEU A 96 28.50 -55.63 34.93
N ILE A 97 27.86 -56.65 35.52
CA ILE A 97 27.07 -57.67 34.81
C ILE A 97 25.74 -56.99 34.38
N PRO A 98 25.14 -57.35 33.22
CA PRO A 98 23.84 -56.81 32.80
C PRO A 98 22.77 -57.12 33.86
N GLY A 99 22.19 -56.08 34.46
CA GLY A 99 21.20 -56.22 35.54
C GLY A 99 21.29 -55.16 36.65
N GLY A 100 21.92 -54.01 36.39
CA GLY A 100 22.11 -52.94 37.37
C GLY A 100 20.82 -52.59 38.11
N SER A 101 20.87 -52.67 39.44
CA SER A 101 19.74 -52.34 40.33
C SER A 101 19.59 -50.85 40.55
N VAL A 102 20.45 -50.00 39.98
CA VAL A 102 20.53 -48.55 40.21
C VAL A 102 20.45 -47.80 38.87
N CYS A 103 19.56 -46.80 38.78
CA CYS A 103 19.41 -45.92 37.62
C CYS A 103 20.27 -44.65 37.74
N PRO A 104 20.65 -44.03 36.61
CA PRO A 104 21.30 -42.72 36.62
C PRO A 104 20.37 -41.63 37.16
N HIS A 105 20.91 -40.43 37.36
CA HIS A 105 20.11 -39.27 37.76
C HIS A 105 18.92 -39.07 36.79
N PRO A 106 17.75 -38.63 37.26
CA PRO A 106 16.58 -38.48 36.41
C PRO A 106 16.79 -37.51 35.23
N PRO A 107 16.18 -37.76 34.07
CA PRO A 107 16.32 -36.91 32.89
C PRO A 107 15.78 -35.49 33.14
N THR A 108 16.44 -34.50 32.55
CA THR A 108 15.98 -33.11 32.62
C THR A 108 14.92 -32.86 31.55
N ILE A 109 13.65 -32.73 31.95
CA ILE A 109 12.54 -32.45 31.03
C ILE A 109 12.36 -30.93 30.88
N ARG A 110 12.44 -30.42 29.64
CA ARG A 110 12.23 -29.00 29.34
C ARG A 110 10.83 -28.58 29.77
N HIS A 111 10.76 -27.45 30.49
CA HIS A 111 9.51 -26.89 31.01
C HIS A 111 8.78 -27.78 32.02
N ALA A 112 9.45 -28.77 32.63
CA ALA A 112 8.97 -29.43 33.84
C ALA A 112 9.42 -28.65 35.10
N GLU A 113 8.57 -28.63 36.11
CA GLU A 113 8.89 -28.06 37.43
C GLU A 113 9.74 -29.08 38.20
N LYS A 114 10.90 -28.67 38.73
CA LYS A 114 11.91 -29.57 39.32
C LYS A 114 11.38 -30.31 40.56
N TYR A 115 11.74 -31.59 40.76
CA TYR A 115 11.44 -32.35 42.00
C TYR A 115 12.68 -32.50 42.90
N ASP A 116 12.41 -32.80 44.17
CA ASP A 116 13.41 -33.23 45.16
C ASP A 116 13.97 -34.61 44.77
N GLY A 117 15.24 -34.64 44.39
CA GLY A 117 15.91 -35.82 43.87
C GLY A 117 16.47 -36.69 44.99
N LYS A 118 16.28 -38.01 44.93
CA LYS A 118 17.03 -38.94 45.79
C LYS A 118 18.48 -39.03 45.28
N GLU A 119 19.44 -39.21 46.19
CA GLU A 119 20.85 -39.42 45.80
C GLU A 119 21.04 -40.67 44.93
N ASN A 120 20.24 -41.72 45.15
CA ASN A 120 20.27 -42.96 44.37
C ASN A 120 18.86 -43.48 44.09
N TYR A 121 18.61 -43.93 42.86
CA TYR A 121 17.35 -44.55 42.43
C TYR A 121 17.57 -46.01 42.13
N VAL A 122 16.77 -46.90 42.73
CA VAL A 122 16.86 -48.35 42.54
C VAL A 122 15.72 -48.89 41.69
N ARG A 123 15.88 -50.11 41.17
CA ARG A 123 14.87 -50.81 40.37
C ARG A 123 13.50 -50.76 41.05
N GLY A 124 12.52 -50.22 40.35
CA GLY A 124 11.14 -50.06 40.83
C GLY A 124 10.81 -48.66 41.37
N ASP A 125 11.80 -47.80 41.62
CA ASP A 125 11.55 -46.39 41.96
C ASP A 125 10.83 -45.68 40.80
N THR A 126 9.88 -44.83 41.16
CA THR A 126 9.10 -44.01 40.22
C THR A 126 9.28 -42.53 40.52
N LEU A 127 9.46 -41.73 39.48
CA LEU A 127 9.48 -40.27 39.56
C LEU A 127 8.31 -39.70 38.75
N ARG A 128 7.52 -38.82 39.38
CA ARG A 128 6.39 -38.15 38.74
C ARG A 128 6.80 -36.80 38.16
N ILE A 129 6.44 -36.59 36.91
CA ILE A 129 6.64 -35.36 36.15
C ILE A 129 5.37 -34.50 36.20
N ILE A 130 5.59 -33.21 36.35
CA ILE A 130 4.70 -32.07 36.58
C ILE A 130 5.26 -30.93 35.73
N CYS A 131 4.46 -30.47 34.77
CA CYS A 131 4.87 -29.39 33.89
C CYS A 131 4.77 -28.03 34.58
N ALA A 132 5.67 -27.12 34.21
CA ALA A 132 5.65 -25.73 34.65
C ALA A 132 4.33 -25.03 34.22
N PRO A 133 3.95 -23.92 34.88
CA PRO A 133 2.72 -23.20 34.53
C PRO A 133 2.62 -22.87 33.03
N ASN A 134 1.42 -23.07 32.45
CA ASN A 134 1.10 -22.93 31.02
C ASN A 134 1.61 -24.03 30.08
N TYR A 135 2.12 -25.14 30.63
CA TYR A 135 2.45 -26.35 29.87
C TYR A 135 1.56 -27.51 30.32
N SER A 136 1.14 -28.34 29.37
CA SER A 136 0.39 -29.57 29.58
C SER A 136 1.28 -30.79 29.37
N LEU A 137 1.07 -31.82 30.17
CA LEU A 137 1.82 -33.07 30.10
C LEU A 137 1.28 -33.94 28.96
N GLN A 138 2.16 -34.30 28.03
CA GLN A 138 1.90 -35.24 26.94
C GLN A 138 2.65 -36.54 27.22
N GLY A 139 1.91 -37.62 27.50
CA GLY A 139 2.46 -38.93 27.86
C GLY A 139 2.11 -39.36 29.28
N THR A 140 2.82 -40.36 29.80
CA THR A 140 2.63 -40.84 31.18
C THR A 140 3.37 -39.92 32.16
N PRO A 141 2.72 -39.46 33.24
CA PRO A 141 3.37 -38.56 34.19
C PRO A 141 4.47 -39.25 34.98
N ASP A 142 4.42 -40.57 35.16
CA ASP A 142 5.40 -41.29 35.97
C ASP A 142 6.44 -41.98 35.08
N ILE A 143 7.72 -41.78 35.38
CA ILE A 143 8.84 -42.55 34.84
C ILE A 143 9.32 -43.56 35.89
N ARG A 144 9.67 -44.77 35.48
CA ARG A 144 10.13 -45.86 36.37
C ARG A 144 11.56 -46.27 36.07
N CYS A 145 12.34 -46.55 37.12
CA CYS A 145 13.65 -47.15 37.00
C CYS A 145 13.53 -48.67 36.74
N GLU A 146 13.93 -49.12 35.55
CA GLU A 146 13.89 -50.51 35.13
C GLU A 146 15.26 -50.96 34.59
N ASN A 147 15.83 -52.02 35.20
CA ASN A 147 17.09 -52.63 34.79
C ASN A 147 18.24 -51.62 34.58
N GLY A 148 18.31 -50.57 35.40
CA GLY A 148 19.34 -49.53 35.33
C GLY A 148 19.07 -48.39 34.35
N ALA A 149 17.86 -48.31 33.76
CA ALA A 149 17.45 -47.21 32.88
C ALA A 149 16.06 -46.65 33.24
N TRP A 150 15.82 -45.37 32.97
CA TRP A 150 14.49 -44.77 33.10
C TRP A 150 13.60 -45.14 31.90
N THR A 151 12.31 -45.38 32.16
CA THR A 151 11.29 -45.47 31.09
C THR A 151 11.14 -44.12 30.37
N SER A 152 10.56 -44.13 29.16
CA SER A 152 10.48 -42.93 28.32
C SER A 152 9.77 -41.75 29.00
N PRO A 153 10.38 -40.55 29.03
CA PRO A 153 9.82 -39.39 29.72
C PRO A 153 8.68 -38.70 28.93
N PRO A 154 7.72 -38.06 29.62
CA PRO A 154 6.68 -37.26 28.97
C PRO A 154 7.23 -35.92 28.46
N ALA A 155 6.46 -35.26 27.59
CA ALA A 155 6.76 -33.92 27.08
C ALA A 155 5.84 -32.86 27.70
N CYS A 156 6.40 -31.72 28.09
CA CYS A 156 5.62 -30.57 28.53
C CYS A 156 5.41 -29.60 27.36
N THR A 157 4.17 -29.46 26.88
CA THR A 157 3.82 -28.63 25.70
C THR A 157 2.88 -27.49 26.06
N LEU A 158 3.13 -26.30 25.50
CA LEU A 158 2.38 -25.07 25.81
C LEU A 158 0.87 -25.23 25.54
N THR A 159 0.02 -24.83 26.49
CA THR A 159 -1.45 -25.00 26.40
C THR A 159 -2.21 -23.80 25.83
N ARG A 160 -1.56 -22.65 25.68
CA ARG A 160 -2.18 -21.42 25.13
C ARG A 160 -1.40 -20.92 23.94
N ILE A 161 -2.10 -20.51 22.88
CA ILE A 161 -1.50 -19.81 21.76
C ILE A 161 -1.13 -18.41 22.23
N VAL A 162 0.15 -18.05 22.09
CA VAL A 162 0.71 -16.76 22.52
C VAL A 162 1.10 -15.97 21.29
N CYS A 163 0.56 -14.77 21.15
CA CYS A 163 1.04 -13.79 20.20
C CYS A 163 2.39 -13.21 20.65
N ARG A 164 3.23 -12.88 19.66
CA ARG A 164 4.36 -11.98 19.88
C ARG A 164 3.86 -10.59 20.29
N ARG A 165 4.77 -9.69 20.69
CA ARG A 165 4.41 -8.30 21.00
C ARG A 165 3.69 -7.64 19.80
N PRO A 166 2.63 -6.83 20.03
CA PRO A 166 1.93 -6.10 18.97
C PRO A 166 2.91 -5.36 18.04
N PRO A 167 2.62 -5.30 16.72
CA PRO A 167 3.46 -4.58 15.76
C PRO A 167 3.73 -3.13 16.19
N ARG A 168 4.94 -2.62 15.99
CA ARG A 168 5.21 -1.20 16.26
C ARG A 168 4.70 -0.37 15.08
N VAL A 169 3.83 0.58 15.35
CA VAL A 169 3.37 1.59 14.38
C VAL A 169 4.18 2.86 14.63
N GLN A 170 4.79 3.39 13.57
CA GLN A 170 5.55 4.64 13.66
C GLN A 170 4.63 5.80 14.01
N HIS A 171 5.17 6.79 14.73
CA HIS A 171 4.42 7.95 15.21
C HIS A 171 3.16 7.59 16.00
N SER A 172 3.25 6.52 16.80
CA SER A 172 2.16 6.05 17.63
C SER A 172 2.62 5.66 19.02
N GLN A 173 1.71 5.84 19.97
CA GLN A 173 1.78 5.40 21.34
C GLN A 173 0.88 4.18 21.49
N THR A 174 1.45 3.08 21.97
CA THR A 174 0.70 1.88 22.39
C THR A 174 0.55 1.91 23.92
N GLU A 175 -0.66 1.70 24.43
CA GLU A 175 -0.87 1.60 25.89
C GLU A 175 -0.03 0.46 26.50
N ARG A 176 0.50 0.68 27.72
CA ARG A 176 1.45 -0.24 28.36
C ARG A 176 0.77 -1.50 28.96
N ARG A 177 1.29 -2.66 28.52
CA ARG A 177 1.46 -3.99 29.17
C ARG A 177 0.26 -4.97 29.20
N PRO A 178 0.51 -6.20 28.71
CA PRO A 178 1.00 -7.28 29.58
C PRO A 178 2.39 -7.82 29.17
N VAL A 179 2.96 -8.72 30.00
CA VAL A 179 4.25 -9.42 29.74
C VAL A 179 4.10 -10.47 28.62
N TRP A 180 2.89 -11.02 28.46
CA TRP A 180 2.52 -12.00 27.44
C TRP A 180 1.17 -11.63 26.81
N PHE A 181 1.00 -11.89 25.51
CA PHE A 181 -0.23 -11.65 24.77
C PHE A 181 -0.81 -13.00 24.36
N PHE A 182 -1.96 -13.37 24.93
CA PHE A 182 -2.68 -14.58 24.56
C PHE A 182 -3.64 -14.30 23.41
N ASP A 183 -4.20 -15.37 22.86
CA ASP A 183 -5.37 -15.29 21.99
C ASP A 183 -6.47 -14.41 22.62
N ASP A 184 -7.15 -13.60 21.81
CA ASP A 184 -8.16 -12.61 22.17
C ASP A 184 -7.66 -11.33 22.91
N ASN A 185 -6.35 -11.22 23.18
CA ASN A 185 -5.82 -9.95 23.69
C ASN A 185 -5.94 -8.82 22.64
N LEU A 186 -6.25 -7.62 23.12
CA LEU A 186 -6.35 -6.40 22.31
C LEU A 186 -5.13 -5.50 22.51
N ALA A 187 -4.64 -4.92 21.42
CA ALA A 187 -3.67 -3.84 21.44
C ALA A 187 -4.30 -2.56 20.89
N GLN A 188 -4.19 -1.46 21.65
CA GLN A 188 -4.74 -0.16 21.27
C GLN A 188 -3.61 0.80 20.88
N TYR A 189 -3.82 1.46 19.75
CA TYR A 189 -2.90 2.45 19.16
C TYR A 189 -3.52 3.84 19.20
N LYS A 190 -2.66 4.82 19.50
CA LYS A 190 -2.96 6.24 19.42
C LYS A 190 -1.83 6.90 18.64
N CYS A 191 -2.14 7.68 17.61
CA CYS A 191 -1.10 8.42 16.90
C CYS A 191 -0.58 9.60 17.75
N ASP A 192 0.66 10.01 17.47
CA ASP A 192 1.27 11.21 18.03
C ASP A 192 0.50 12.48 17.60
N ASP A 193 0.79 13.60 18.27
CA ASP A 193 0.06 14.84 18.03
C ASP A 193 0.11 15.25 16.54
N ASN A 194 -1.05 15.65 16.01
CA ASN A 194 -1.29 16.03 14.60
C ASN A 194 -1.23 14.90 13.57
N TYR A 195 -0.77 13.70 13.92
CA TYR A 195 -0.92 12.53 13.05
C TYR A 195 -2.37 12.03 13.04
N VAL A 196 -2.82 11.53 11.89
CA VAL A 196 -4.19 11.03 11.73
C VAL A 196 -4.17 9.51 11.64
N LEU A 197 -4.94 8.83 12.48
CA LEU A 197 -5.04 7.37 12.49
C LEU A 197 -5.91 6.89 11.33
N GLN A 198 -5.33 6.06 10.45
CA GLN A 198 -6.03 5.35 9.39
C GLN A 198 -6.07 3.85 9.70
N GLY A 199 -7.27 3.27 9.68
CA GLY A 199 -7.52 1.86 10.01
C GLY A 199 -8.07 1.66 11.41
N ASN A 200 -7.98 0.43 11.93
CA ASN A 200 -8.54 0.09 13.22
C ASN A 200 -7.58 0.45 14.36
N SER A 201 -8.02 1.30 15.30
CA SER A 201 -7.20 1.70 16.45
C SER A 201 -7.01 0.58 17.47
N ARG A 202 -7.76 -0.52 17.35
CA ARG A 202 -7.64 -1.71 18.21
C ARG A 202 -7.50 -2.96 17.37
N ILE A 203 -6.42 -3.70 17.56
CA ILE A 203 -6.19 -4.98 16.88
C ILE A 203 -6.27 -6.14 17.88
N MET A 204 -6.75 -7.29 17.42
CA MET A 204 -6.88 -8.49 18.22
C MET A 204 -5.82 -9.54 17.85
N CYS A 205 -5.31 -10.26 18.86
CA CYS A 205 -4.54 -11.48 18.64
C CYS A 205 -5.49 -12.63 18.32
N ARG A 206 -5.33 -13.26 17.14
CA ARG A 206 -6.06 -14.48 16.76
C ARG A 206 -5.10 -15.52 16.23
N ASN A 207 -5.18 -16.73 16.78
CA ASN A 207 -4.34 -17.87 16.43
C ASN A 207 -2.83 -17.54 16.45
N GLY A 208 -2.40 -16.68 17.39
CA GLY A 208 -0.99 -16.30 17.54
C GLY A 208 -0.49 -15.23 16.57
N VAL A 209 -1.39 -14.63 15.78
CA VAL A 209 -1.11 -13.53 14.84
C VAL A 209 -1.98 -12.31 15.18
N TRP A 210 -1.41 -11.12 15.10
CA TRP A 210 -2.17 -9.87 15.24
C TRP A 210 -2.89 -9.51 13.95
N GLU A 211 -4.10 -8.98 14.07
CA GLU A 211 -4.78 -8.28 12.97
C GLU A 211 -3.93 -7.09 12.44
N ASP A 212 -4.24 -6.62 11.24
CA ASP A 212 -3.48 -5.57 10.57
C ASP A 212 -3.45 -4.28 11.41
N PRO A 213 -2.25 -3.77 11.76
CA PRO A 213 -2.13 -2.57 12.58
C PRO A 213 -2.54 -1.31 11.80
N PRO A 214 -3.01 -0.26 12.49
CA PRO A 214 -3.32 1.01 11.85
C PRO A 214 -2.07 1.73 11.36
N VAL A 215 -2.27 2.74 10.51
CA VAL A 215 -1.22 3.63 10.03
C VAL A 215 -1.46 5.03 10.58
N CYS A 216 -0.42 5.67 11.09
CA CYS A 216 -0.47 7.08 11.48
C CYS A 216 0.02 7.94 10.30
N LEU A 217 -0.90 8.69 9.71
CA LEU A 217 -0.63 9.53 8.55
C LEU A 217 -0.04 10.87 8.98
N GLU A 218 1.04 11.24 8.30
CA GLU A 218 1.86 12.40 8.62
C GLU A 218 1.13 13.70 8.30
N PRO A 219 1.17 14.70 9.22
CA PRO A 219 0.68 16.04 8.93
C PRO A 219 1.61 16.76 7.93
N CYS A 220 1.12 17.82 7.30
CA CYS A 220 1.89 18.61 6.36
C CYS A 220 2.35 19.92 6.99
N ASP A 221 3.64 20.21 6.86
CA ASP A 221 4.21 21.51 7.21
C ASP A 221 3.99 22.54 6.10
N ILE A 222 3.32 23.65 6.41
CA ILE A 222 3.08 24.75 5.48
C ILE A 222 4.33 25.64 5.43
N LYS A 223 5.27 25.24 4.58
CA LYS A 223 6.54 25.91 4.31
C LYS A 223 6.39 27.27 3.61
N LYS A 224 6.85 28.34 4.27
CA LYS A 224 6.78 29.72 3.76
C LYS A 224 7.70 29.96 2.55
N ASP A 225 8.86 29.31 2.50
CA ASP A 225 9.79 29.36 1.36
C ASP A 225 9.13 28.80 0.09
N GLN A 226 8.40 27.68 0.20
CA GLN A 226 7.65 27.10 -0.92
C GLN A 226 6.51 28.02 -1.38
N MET A 227 5.80 28.67 -0.45
CA MET A 227 4.79 29.67 -0.81
C MET A 227 5.40 30.83 -1.59
N ASN A 228 6.51 31.39 -1.10
CA ASN A 228 7.20 32.51 -1.76
C ASN A 228 7.70 32.12 -3.15
N ALA A 229 8.29 30.93 -3.31
CA ALA A 229 8.78 30.43 -4.58
C ALA A 229 7.66 30.25 -5.64
N ASN A 230 6.42 30.06 -5.20
CA ASN A 230 5.25 29.87 -6.06
C ASN A 230 4.34 31.11 -6.16
N ASN A 231 4.76 32.26 -5.61
CA ASN A 231 3.99 33.51 -5.54
C ASN A 231 2.62 33.34 -4.87
N LEU A 232 2.62 32.64 -3.73
CA LEU A 232 1.44 32.38 -2.93
C LEU A 232 1.48 33.15 -1.62
N GLU A 233 0.29 33.53 -1.17
CA GLU A 233 0.00 33.99 0.18
C GLU A 233 -1.03 33.06 0.82
N ARG A 234 -1.03 32.97 2.15
CA ARG A 234 -2.05 32.19 2.87
C ARG A 234 -3.40 32.91 2.81
N GLN A 235 -4.46 32.15 2.59
CA GLN A 235 -5.83 32.65 2.60
C GLN A 235 -6.48 32.34 3.96
N GLY A 236 -6.90 33.38 4.69
CA GLY A 236 -7.50 33.26 6.01
C GLY A 236 -6.49 33.16 7.18
N SER A 237 -7.03 33.04 8.40
CA SER A 237 -6.27 32.91 9.65
C SER A 237 -6.31 31.48 10.18
N LEU A 238 -5.59 30.55 9.55
CA LEU A 238 -5.28 29.27 10.20
C LEU A 238 -4.37 29.55 11.41
N LYS A 239 -4.71 29.00 12.58
CA LYS A 239 -3.97 29.22 13.84
C LYS A 239 -2.62 28.48 13.88
N SER A 240 -2.34 27.62 12.90
CA SER A 240 -1.21 26.67 12.89
C SER A 240 -0.52 26.65 11.52
N ASP A 241 0.80 26.45 11.52
CA ASP A 241 1.62 26.19 10.33
C ASP A 241 1.57 24.71 9.89
N VAL A 242 0.77 23.89 10.56
CA VAL A 242 0.65 22.44 10.35
C VAL A 242 -0.78 22.11 9.99
N ALA A 243 -0.96 21.39 8.89
CA ALA A 243 -2.24 20.84 8.44
C ALA A 243 -2.29 19.33 8.66
N LYS A 244 -3.37 18.80 9.22
CA LYS A 244 -3.54 17.35 9.39
C LYS A 244 -3.81 16.68 8.05
N HIS A 245 -3.58 15.37 7.97
CA HIS A 245 -3.95 14.62 6.77
C HIS A 245 -5.45 14.79 6.43
N ASP A 246 -5.73 14.95 5.14
CA ASP A 246 -7.06 15.22 4.55
C ASP A 246 -7.66 16.60 4.90
N GLU A 247 -6.89 17.47 5.57
CA GLU A 247 -7.26 18.87 5.80
C GLU A 247 -6.99 19.73 4.56
N ASP A 248 -7.96 20.58 4.21
CA ASP A 248 -7.83 21.55 3.12
C ASP A 248 -7.03 22.78 3.58
N VAL A 249 -6.01 23.13 2.80
CA VAL A 249 -5.24 24.37 2.92
C VAL A 249 -5.57 25.26 1.73
N GLU A 250 -6.00 26.48 2.01
CA GLU A 250 -6.37 27.46 0.99
C GLU A 250 -5.30 28.54 0.84
N PHE A 251 -4.86 28.74 -0.40
CA PHE A 251 -3.91 29.77 -0.78
C PHE A 251 -4.59 30.83 -1.64
N LYS A 252 -3.99 32.02 -1.69
CA LYS A 252 -4.30 33.06 -2.67
C LYS A 252 -3.01 33.46 -3.38
N CYS A 253 -3.08 33.85 -4.65
CA CYS A 253 -1.90 34.36 -5.33
C CYS A 253 -1.45 35.69 -4.72
N SER A 254 -0.14 35.93 -4.67
CA SER A 254 0.43 37.22 -4.30
C SER A 254 -0.03 38.32 -5.27
N PRO A 255 -0.08 39.60 -4.85
CA PRO A 255 -0.50 40.70 -5.70
C PRO A 255 0.22 40.75 -7.05
N GLY A 256 -0.54 40.75 -8.15
CA GLY A 256 -0.01 40.79 -9.52
C GLY A 256 0.23 39.42 -10.16
N PHE A 257 -0.08 38.34 -9.45
CA PHE A 257 -0.01 36.96 -9.95
C PHE A 257 -1.40 36.34 -9.98
N GLU A 258 -1.66 35.48 -10.96
CA GLU A 258 -2.90 34.71 -11.07
C GLU A 258 -2.60 33.27 -11.51
N THR A 259 -3.54 32.37 -11.24
CA THR A 259 -3.55 30.99 -11.71
C THR A 259 -4.70 30.79 -12.70
N SER A 260 -4.50 29.93 -13.69
CA SER A 260 -5.55 29.53 -14.64
C SER A 260 -6.57 28.57 -14.04
N ASP A 261 -6.26 27.94 -12.90
CA ASP A 261 -7.15 27.01 -12.20
C ASP A 261 -7.37 27.46 -10.76
N ALA A 262 -8.48 28.14 -10.49
CA ALA A 262 -8.83 28.59 -9.14
C ALA A 262 -9.07 27.41 -8.17
N LYS A 263 -9.45 26.22 -8.67
CA LYS A 263 -9.60 25.03 -7.83
C LYS A 263 -8.25 24.49 -7.36
N SER A 264 -7.18 24.80 -8.09
CA SER A 264 -5.82 24.44 -7.67
C SER A 264 -5.38 25.15 -6.38
N LEU A 265 -5.99 26.28 -6.00
CA LEU A 265 -5.58 27.06 -4.82
C LEU A 265 -6.02 26.45 -3.48
N ARG A 266 -6.96 25.51 -3.49
CA ARG A 266 -7.37 24.72 -2.33
C ARG A 266 -6.77 23.33 -2.48
N VAL A 267 -5.85 22.98 -1.59
CA VAL A 267 -5.13 21.71 -1.67
C VAL A 267 -5.26 20.92 -0.38
N LYS A 268 -5.25 19.59 -0.50
CA LYS A 268 -5.33 18.69 0.64
C LYS A 268 -3.95 18.22 1.07
N CYS A 269 -3.76 18.09 2.38
CA CYS A 269 -2.58 17.42 2.92
C CYS A 269 -2.66 15.90 2.71
N ASN A 270 -1.67 15.34 2.03
CA ASN A 270 -1.60 13.92 1.71
C ASN A 270 -0.35 13.29 2.34
N ASN A 271 -0.46 12.82 3.59
CA ASN A 271 0.58 12.09 4.31
C ASN A 271 1.96 12.76 4.20
N GLY A 272 2.09 13.95 4.77
CA GLY A 272 3.32 14.78 4.72
C GLY A 272 3.53 15.56 3.41
N ALA A 273 2.80 15.24 2.35
CA ALA A 273 2.90 15.94 1.07
C ALA A 273 1.79 17.00 0.89
N LEU A 274 2.19 18.28 0.84
CA LEU A 274 1.32 19.39 0.47
C LEU A 274 1.72 19.94 -0.91
N PRO A 275 0.88 19.79 -1.95
CA PRO A 275 1.20 20.31 -3.27
C PRO A 275 1.01 21.83 -3.29
N TYR A 276 2.05 22.58 -3.67
CA TYR A 276 1.98 24.04 -3.79
C TYR A 276 1.55 24.47 -5.19
N PRO A 277 0.42 25.20 -5.33
CA PRO A 277 -0.03 25.71 -6.62
C PRO A 277 0.90 26.78 -7.15
N LYS A 278 1.09 26.88 -8.46
CA LYS A 278 1.97 27.89 -9.06
C LYS A 278 1.17 29.06 -9.60
N CYS A 279 1.41 30.27 -9.08
CA CYS A 279 0.86 31.48 -9.66
C CYS A 279 1.87 32.13 -10.62
N THR A 280 1.39 32.56 -11.78
CA THR A 280 2.21 33.21 -12.82
C THR A 280 1.93 34.70 -12.90
N GLN A 281 2.96 35.48 -13.19
CA GLN A 281 2.81 36.92 -13.37
C GLN A 281 2.02 37.17 -14.66
N LYS A 282 0.98 38.01 -14.56
CA LYS A 282 0.19 38.41 -15.72
C LYS A 282 0.72 39.71 -16.32
N ALA A 283 0.76 39.78 -17.65
CA ALA A 283 1.30 40.94 -18.35
C ALA A 283 0.36 42.15 -18.23
N SER A 284 0.95 43.33 -18.04
CA SER A 284 0.24 44.61 -18.12
C SER A 284 -0.06 44.97 -19.58
N CYS A 285 -1.20 45.60 -19.83
CA CYS A 285 -1.59 46.07 -21.14
C CYS A 285 -1.10 47.51 -21.35
N THR A 286 -0.60 47.80 -22.54
CA THR A 286 -0.25 49.18 -22.94
C THR A 286 -1.20 49.63 -24.04
N MET A 287 -1.86 50.75 -23.81
CA MET A 287 -2.80 51.35 -24.74
C MET A 287 -2.05 52.06 -25.86
N LYS A 288 -2.12 51.48 -27.06
CA LYS A 288 -1.48 52.06 -28.25
C LYS A 288 -2.39 53.11 -28.90
N LYS A 289 -1.79 54.22 -29.33
CA LYS A 289 -2.52 55.33 -29.95
C LYS A 289 -3.09 54.92 -31.31
N GLU A 290 -2.38 54.05 -32.01
CA GLU A 290 -2.72 53.53 -33.33
C GLU A 290 -3.98 52.66 -33.26
N ASP A 291 -4.06 51.76 -32.28
CA ASP A 291 -5.21 50.88 -32.06
C ASP A 291 -6.46 51.67 -31.66
N MET A 292 -6.30 52.70 -30.82
CA MET A 292 -7.40 53.61 -30.47
C MET A 292 -7.90 54.38 -31.70
N ALA A 293 -6.98 54.90 -32.52
CA ALA A 293 -7.32 55.62 -33.74
C ALA A 293 -8.04 54.72 -34.77
N ALA A 294 -7.56 53.48 -34.95
CA ALA A 294 -8.16 52.50 -35.85
C ALA A 294 -9.61 52.14 -35.46
N ASN A 295 -9.96 52.27 -34.19
CA ASN A 295 -11.29 51.96 -33.65
C ASN A 295 -12.16 53.19 -33.37
N ASN A 296 -11.69 54.39 -33.74
CA ASN A 296 -12.35 55.68 -33.49
C ASN A 296 -12.64 55.96 -32.00
N LEU A 297 -11.67 55.63 -31.15
CA LEU A 297 -11.72 55.78 -29.70
C LEU A 297 -10.79 56.89 -29.20
N GLU A 298 -11.13 57.44 -28.04
CA GLU A 298 -10.23 58.23 -27.20
C GLU A 298 -10.39 57.82 -25.72
N LEU A 299 -9.32 57.94 -24.93
CA LEU A 299 -9.37 57.66 -23.50
C LEU A 299 -10.25 58.67 -22.76
N LEU A 300 -11.00 58.20 -21.76
CA LEU A 300 -11.69 59.11 -20.84
C LEU A 300 -10.65 59.97 -20.08
N ARG A 301 -10.93 61.27 -19.90
CA ARG A 301 -10.02 62.25 -19.26
C ARG A 301 -9.53 61.88 -17.85
N SER A 302 -10.16 60.91 -17.21
CA SER A 302 -9.81 60.37 -15.89
C SER A 302 -8.60 59.45 -15.89
N PHE A 303 -8.11 58.98 -17.03
CA PHE A 303 -6.91 58.14 -17.12
C PHE A 303 -5.64 58.99 -17.39
N LEU A 304 -4.69 58.96 -16.45
CA LEU A 304 -3.39 59.64 -16.55
C LEU A 304 -2.28 58.74 -17.12
N THR A 305 -2.48 57.40 -17.16
CA THR A 305 -1.48 56.41 -17.58
C THR A 305 -1.97 55.58 -18.76
N ILE A 306 -1.08 55.30 -19.73
CA ILE A 306 -1.36 54.41 -20.88
C ILE A 306 -1.15 52.92 -20.57
N VAL A 307 -0.75 52.58 -19.35
CA VAL A 307 -0.52 51.21 -18.91
C VAL A 307 -1.61 50.83 -17.92
N ALA A 308 -2.21 49.67 -18.13
CA ALA A 308 -3.21 49.07 -17.26
C ALA A 308 -2.69 47.70 -16.78
N LYS A 309 -2.78 47.43 -15.48
CA LYS A 309 -2.44 46.11 -14.92
C LYS A 309 -3.47 45.08 -15.36
N HIS A 310 -3.12 43.80 -15.32
CA HIS A 310 -4.10 42.74 -15.58
C HIS A 310 -5.36 42.90 -14.69
N ASN A 311 -6.53 42.66 -15.29
CA ASN A 311 -7.87 42.86 -14.74
C ASN A 311 -8.27 44.32 -14.41
N GLU A 312 -7.37 45.30 -14.59
CA GLU A 312 -7.70 46.72 -14.50
C GLU A 312 -8.65 47.12 -15.63
N ALA A 313 -9.71 47.85 -15.28
CA ALA A 313 -10.69 48.33 -16.23
C ALA A 313 -10.22 49.64 -16.86
N VAL A 314 -10.26 49.71 -18.18
CA VAL A 314 -9.96 50.89 -18.98
C VAL A 314 -11.24 51.35 -19.64
N GLU A 315 -11.56 52.63 -19.50
CA GLU A 315 -12.73 53.23 -20.13
C GLU A 315 -12.35 54.16 -21.28
N PHE A 316 -13.02 53.93 -22.40
CA PHE A 316 -12.90 54.73 -23.62
C PHE A 316 -14.18 55.55 -23.85
N LYS A 317 -14.08 56.53 -24.74
CA LYS A 317 -15.22 57.18 -25.38
C LYS A 317 -15.01 57.20 -26.89
N CYS A 318 -16.10 57.13 -27.65
CA CYS A 318 -16.01 57.30 -29.09
C CYS A 318 -15.61 58.74 -29.45
N LEU A 319 -14.85 58.90 -30.53
CA LEU A 319 -14.55 60.21 -31.10
C LEU A 319 -15.83 60.93 -31.55
N ALA A 320 -15.78 62.26 -31.63
CA ALA A 320 -16.92 63.07 -32.08
C ALA A 320 -17.41 62.63 -33.47
N GLY A 321 -18.72 62.39 -33.58
CA GLY A 321 -19.34 61.86 -34.81
C GLY A 321 -19.39 60.34 -34.91
N TYR A 322 -18.83 59.62 -33.93
CA TYR A 322 -18.84 58.16 -33.83
C TYR A 322 -19.63 57.69 -32.61
N GLU A 323 -20.24 56.52 -32.70
CA GLU A 323 -21.02 55.90 -31.64
C GLU A 323 -20.87 54.37 -31.67
N THR A 324 -21.25 53.70 -30.58
CA THR A 324 -21.22 52.24 -30.44
C THR A 324 -22.62 51.70 -30.13
N SER A 325 -22.84 50.42 -30.44
CA SER A 325 -24.10 49.72 -30.15
C SER A 325 -24.36 49.64 -28.63
N ASP A 326 -23.33 49.41 -27.84
CA ASP A 326 -23.42 49.28 -26.38
C ASP A 326 -22.29 50.05 -25.70
N THR A 327 -22.65 51.03 -24.88
CA THR A 327 -21.71 51.85 -24.12
C THR A 327 -20.95 51.03 -23.08
N LYS A 328 -21.46 49.86 -22.67
CA LYS A 328 -20.73 48.93 -21.79
C LYS A 328 -19.48 48.36 -22.47
N LEU A 329 -19.46 48.29 -23.81
CA LEU A 329 -18.28 47.84 -24.56
C LEU A 329 -17.12 48.83 -24.46
N LEU A 330 -17.39 50.09 -24.08
CA LEU A 330 -16.35 51.09 -23.89
C LEU A 330 -15.54 50.90 -22.60
N ARG A 331 -16.00 50.02 -21.69
CA ARG A 331 -15.26 49.63 -20.49
C ARG A 331 -14.72 48.22 -20.66
N ILE A 332 -13.43 48.09 -20.95
CA ILE A 332 -12.78 46.79 -21.16
C ILE A 332 -11.76 46.52 -20.06
N ARG A 333 -11.41 45.26 -19.83
CA ARG A 333 -10.36 44.88 -18.86
C ARG A 333 -9.12 44.42 -19.58
N CYS A 334 -7.96 44.73 -19.02
CA CYS A 334 -6.69 44.18 -19.48
C CYS A 334 -6.64 42.67 -19.22
N ASN A 335 -6.48 41.87 -20.27
CA ASN A 335 -6.35 40.42 -20.16
C ASN A 335 -4.96 39.99 -20.61
N ASP A 336 -4.06 39.77 -19.66
CA ASP A 336 -2.69 39.26 -19.88
C ASP A 336 -1.95 39.93 -21.05
N GLY A 337 -1.84 41.26 -20.99
CA GLY A 337 -1.19 42.06 -22.03
C GLY A 337 -2.05 42.38 -23.26
N ALA A 338 -3.26 41.80 -23.37
CA ALA A 338 -4.19 42.04 -24.47
C ALA A 338 -5.39 42.92 -24.07
N LEU A 339 -5.76 43.87 -24.93
CA LEU A 339 -6.97 44.68 -24.85
C LEU A 339 -7.83 44.48 -26.09
N ASN A 340 -9.09 44.12 -25.89
CA ASN A 340 -10.07 44.01 -26.97
C ASN A 340 -10.73 45.37 -27.20
N TYR A 341 -10.20 46.16 -28.13
CA TYR A 341 -10.70 47.51 -28.39
C TYR A 341 -12.12 47.51 -28.96
N PRO A 342 -13.05 48.29 -28.38
CA PRO A 342 -14.41 48.44 -28.91
C PRO A 342 -14.42 49.29 -30.17
N LYS A 343 -15.21 48.88 -31.17
CA LYS A 343 -15.30 49.62 -32.44
C LYS A 343 -16.39 50.68 -32.39
N CYS A 344 -16.04 51.95 -32.65
CA CYS A 344 -17.02 53.01 -32.88
C CYS A 344 -17.18 53.29 -34.37
N ILE A 345 -18.41 53.47 -34.82
CA ILE A 345 -18.74 53.74 -36.24
C ILE A 345 -19.39 55.11 -36.41
N GLN A 346 -19.27 55.66 -37.62
CA GLN A 346 -19.79 56.98 -37.95
C GLN A 346 -21.33 56.95 -37.99
N LYS A 347 -21.99 57.92 -37.34
CA LYS A 347 -23.45 57.97 -37.16
C LYS A 347 -24.25 57.83 -38.46
N ASP A 348 -23.71 58.32 -39.58
CA ASP A 348 -24.44 58.43 -40.85
C ASP A 348 -24.18 57.28 -41.84
N LYS A 349 -23.26 56.34 -41.53
CA LYS A 349 -22.90 55.18 -42.38
C LYS A 349 -23.35 53.83 -41.84
N ALA A 350 -23.99 53.82 -40.66
CA ALA A 350 -24.39 52.58 -40.03
C ALA A 350 -25.53 51.92 -40.82
N THR A 351 -25.27 50.74 -41.37
CA THR A 351 -26.24 50.01 -42.19
C THR A 351 -27.43 49.58 -41.30
N GLY A 352 -28.66 49.68 -41.82
CA GLY A 352 -29.84 49.13 -41.14
C GLY A 352 -29.80 47.61 -41.06
N CYS A 353 -30.41 47.02 -40.03
CA CYS A 353 -30.47 45.57 -39.84
C CYS A 353 -31.65 44.95 -40.60
N GLY A 354 -31.52 43.67 -40.92
CA GLY A 354 -32.64 42.84 -41.35
C GLY A 354 -33.62 42.53 -40.21
N PRO A 355 -34.55 41.58 -40.41
CA PRO A 355 -35.48 41.14 -39.38
C PRO A 355 -34.77 40.75 -38.07
N ALA A 356 -35.44 40.97 -36.94
CA ALA A 356 -34.90 40.62 -35.63
C ALA A 356 -34.73 39.09 -35.48
N PRO A 357 -33.72 38.61 -34.76
CA PRO A 357 -33.52 37.17 -34.55
C PRO A 357 -34.69 36.54 -33.79
N ALA A 358 -35.18 35.39 -34.22
CA ALA A 358 -36.14 34.63 -33.41
C ALA A 358 -35.42 33.95 -32.23
N ILE A 359 -36.04 33.93 -31.05
CA ILE A 359 -35.57 33.16 -29.88
C ILE A 359 -36.61 32.10 -29.51
N GLN A 360 -36.16 30.97 -28.96
CA GLN A 360 -37.07 29.90 -28.54
C GLN A 360 -37.88 30.36 -27.32
N PHE A 361 -39.20 30.13 -27.37
CA PHE A 361 -40.13 30.44 -26.29
C PHE A 361 -40.10 31.91 -25.82
N GLY A 362 -39.86 32.86 -26.73
CA GLY A 362 -39.91 34.29 -26.41
C GLY A 362 -40.45 35.13 -27.56
N ASP A 363 -41.14 36.22 -27.22
CA ASP A 363 -41.79 37.14 -28.16
C ASP A 363 -41.22 38.56 -28.08
N ILE A 364 -41.32 39.31 -29.18
CA ILE A 364 -40.92 40.72 -29.27
C ILE A 364 -42.12 41.61 -28.91
N LEU A 365 -41.92 42.57 -27.99
CA LEU A 365 -43.00 43.44 -27.50
C LEU A 365 -43.39 44.56 -28.48
N GLN A 366 -42.50 44.93 -29.41
CA GLN A 366 -42.75 45.94 -30.42
C GLN A 366 -43.15 45.33 -31.77
N ALA A 367 -43.76 46.13 -32.65
CA ALA A 367 -44.14 45.70 -34.00
C ALA A 367 -42.92 45.24 -34.83
N VAL A 368 -43.04 44.07 -35.46
CA VAL A 368 -41.95 43.47 -36.23
C VAL A 368 -41.90 44.06 -37.65
N SER A 369 -40.71 44.46 -38.10
CA SER A 369 -40.43 45.01 -39.43
C SER A 369 -39.44 44.13 -40.20
N LEU A 370 -39.49 44.17 -41.53
CA LEU A 370 -38.51 43.48 -42.39
C LEU A 370 -37.15 44.20 -42.43
N LYS A 371 -37.11 45.49 -42.07
CA LYS A 371 -35.89 46.29 -41.98
C LYS A 371 -35.96 47.26 -40.81
N TYR A 372 -34.83 47.43 -40.15
CA TYR A 372 -34.67 48.32 -39.01
C TYR A 372 -33.54 49.30 -39.26
N ASN A 373 -33.75 50.56 -38.89
CA ASN A 373 -32.68 51.56 -38.97
C ASN A 373 -31.63 51.28 -37.90
N SER A 374 -30.37 51.63 -38.18
CA SER A 374 -29.32 51.57 -37.16
C SER A 374 -29.72 52.43 -35.95
N GLY A 375 -29.63 51.85 -34.75
CA GLY A 375 -30.10 52.44 -33.50
C GLY A 375 -31.47 51.92 -33.02
N SER A 376 -32.20 51.13 -33.81
CA SER A 376 -33.49 50.54 -33.39
C SER A 376 -33.30 49.61 -32.19
N VAL A 377 -34.20 49.67 -31.21
CA VAL A 377 -34.18 48.81 -30.01
C VAL A 377 -35.45 47.97 -29.96
N LEU A 378 -35.30 46.67 -29.72
CA LEU A 378 -36.40 45.72 -29.55
C LEU A 378 -36.26 45.02 -28.20
N GLU A 379 -37.38 44.65 -27.59
CA GLU A 379 -37.44 44.02 -26.27
C GLU A 379 -38.15 42.68 -26.35
N TYR A 380 -37.53 41.65 -25.76
CA TYR A 380 -38.08 40.30 -25.67
C TYR A 380 -38.73 40.04 -24.32
N LYS A 381 -39.76 39.20 -24.34
CA LYS A 381 -40.44 38.68 -23.15
C LYS A 381 -40.63 37.16 -23.28
N CYS A 382 -40.38 36.43 -22.19
CA CYS A 382 -40.68 35.01 -22.08
C CYS A 382 -42.09 34.78 -21.47
N PRO A 383 -42.76 33.66 -21.77
CA PRO A 383 -43.97 33.20 -21.08
C PRO A 383 -43.74 32.93 -19.59
N ASP A 384 -44.82 32.89 -18.79
CA ASP A 384 -44.77 32.87 -17.32
C ASP A 384 -44.04 31.65 -16.71
N LEU A 385 -43.85 30.56 -17.47
CA LEU A 385 -43.13 29.35 -17.03
C LEU A 385 -41.62 29.38 -17.36
N PHE A 386 -41.15 30.43 -18.05
CA PHE A 386 -39.78 30.55 -18.51
C PHE A 386 -39.12 31.81 -17.94
N LYS A 387 -37.89 31.67 -17.46
CA LYS A 387 -37.07 32.77 -16.97
C LYS A 387 -36.20 33.32 -18.11
N LEU A 388 -36.26 34.63 -18.33
CA LEU A 388 -35.42 35.34 -19.29
C LEU A 388 -33.99 35.49 -18.74
N GLU A 389 -33.02 34.92 -19.44
CA GLU A 389 -31.60 35.07 -19.16
C GLU A 389 -30.92 35.93 -20.23
N GLY A 390 -30.27 37.02 -19.81
CA GLY A 390 -29.60 37.97 -20.69
C GLY A 390 -30.24 39.36 -20.66
N ASN A 391 -29.85 40.22 -21.62
CA ASN A 391 -30.44 41.55 -21.74
C ASN A 391 -31.78 41.44 -22.49
N PRO A 392 -32.92 41.84 -21.89
CA PRO A 392 -34.20 41.76 -22.56
C PRO A 392 -34.27 42.67 -23.80
N LYS A 393 -33.40 43.68 -23.90
CA LYS A 393 -33.37 44.62 -25.02
C LYS A 393 -32.20 44.34 -25.96
N ILE A 394 -32.49 44.17 -27.24
CA ILE A 394 -31.50 44.14 -28.33
C ILE A 394 -31.49 45.46 -29.10
N LYS A 395 -30.32 45.86 -29.59
CA LYS A 395 -30.14 47.05 -30.43
C LYS A 395 -29.60 46.65 -31.81
N CYS A 396 -30.19 47.20 -32.87
CA CYS A 396 -29.68 47.11 -34.23
C CYS A 396 -28.55 48.10 -34.41
N TRP A 397 -27.41 47.65 -34.95
CA TRP A 397 -26.27 48.50 -35.24
C TRP A 397 -25.42 47.91 -36.38
N ASP A 398 -25.17 48.71 -37.40
CA ASP A 398 -24.31 48.34 -38.55
C ASP A 398 -24.68 47.02 -39.24
N GLY A 399 -25.97 46.82 -39.49
CA GLY A 399 -26.48 45.61 -40.13
C GLY A 399 -26.59 44.38 -39.20
N ALA A 400 -26.16 44.48 -37.94
CA ALA A 400 -26.19 43.38 -36.98
C ALA A 400 -27.00 43.73 -35.72
N TRP A 401 -27.68 42.73 -35.16
CA TRP A 401 -28.36 42.83 -33.86
C TRP A 401 -27.41 42.46 -32.71
N SER A 402 -27.51 43.17 -31.58
CA SER A 402 -26.85 42.73 -30.35
C SER A 402 -27.38 41.36 -29.89
N LYS A 403 -26.57 40.62 -29.12
CA LYS A 403 -26.88 39.25 -28.67
C LYS A 403 -28.29 39.17 -28.03
N PRO A 404 -29.20 38.32 -28.55
CA PRO A 404 -30.54 38.18 -28.00
C PRO A 404 -30.55 37.37 -26.68
N PRO A 405 -31.55 37.58 -25.81
CA PRO A 405 -31.72 36.82 -24.57
C PRO A 405 -32.22 35.39 -24.85
N ILE A 406 -32.18 34.55 -23.82
CA ILE A 406 -32.62 33.14 -23.87
C ILE A 406 -33.73 32.94 -22.84
N CYS A 407 -34.76 32.18 -23.18
CA CYS A 407 -35.80 31.75 -22.25
C CYS A 407 -35.49 30.34 -21.75
N LEU A 408 -35.26 30.18 -20.45
CA LEU A 408 -34.97 28.89 -19.81
C LEU A 408 -36.13 28.46 -18.93
N ASP A 409 -36.32 27.15 -18.76
CA ASP A 409 -37.33 26.61 -17.84
C ASP A 409 -37.11 27.18 -16.43
N ALA A 410 -38.17 27.71 -15.82
CA ALA A 410 -38.11 28.09 -14.43
C ALA A 410 -37.94 26.80 -13.59
N PRO A 411 -36.91 26.70 -12.72
CA PRO A 411 -36.82 25.58 -11.79
C PRO A 411 -38.11 25.55 -10.96
N ALA A 412 -38.75 24.38 -10.90
CA ALA A 412 -39.94 24.15 -10.10
C ALA A 412 -39.72 24.77 -8.72
N ALA A 413 -40.52 25.79 -8.40
CA ALA A 413 -40.45 26.44 -7.12
C ALA A 413 -40.59 25.36 -6.03
N ASN A 414 -39.58 25.32 -5.18
CA ASN A 414 -39.47 24.46 -4.03
C ASN A 414 -40.70 24.68 -3.13
N VAL A 415 -41.67 23.75 -3.17
CA VAL A 415 -42.75 23.69 -2.19
C VAL A 415 -42.32 22.65 -1.16
N GLN A 416 -41.86 23.13 -0.01
CA GLN A 416 -41.62 22.32 1.18
C GLN A 416 -42.88 22.28 2.04
N GLU A 417 -43.28 21.03 2.33
CA GLU A 417 -44.05 20.48 3.47
C GLU A 417 -45.36 21.15 3.90
N ASP A 418 -46.45 20.36 3.85
CA ASP A 418 -47.29 20.14 5.04
C ASP A 418 -48.01 18.78 4.96
N GLN A 419 -48.09 18.12 6.12
CA GLN A 419 -48.58 16.77 6.41
C GLN A 419 -50.10 16.61 6.21
N PHE A 420 -50.59 15.44 5.78
CA PHE A 420 -51.85 14.85 6.29
C PHE A 420 -51.91 13.33 6.01
N ASP A 421 -52.39 12.60 7.02
CA ASP A 421 -52.48 11.14 7.17
C ASP A 421 -53.37 10.39 6.13
N GLU A 422 -52.91 9.17 5.76
CA GLU A 422 -53.57 7.89 5.36
C GLU A 422 -55.04 7.83 4.82
N PRO A 423 -55.49 6.78 4.07
CA PRO A 423 -54.85 5.50 3.70
C PRO A 423 -54.96 5.08 2.20
N PHE A 424 -54.22 4.03 1.84
CA PHE A 424 -54.09 3.35 0.53
C PHE A 424 -55.41 2.97 -0.20
N PRO A 425 -55.32 2.73 -1.53
CA PRO A 425 -55.37 1.33 -1.95
C PRO A 425 -54.25 0.91 -2.92
N SER A 426 -53.79 -0.31 -2.69
CA SER A 426 -52.87 -1.09 -3.50
C SER A 426 -53.28 -1.19 -4.97
N SER A 427 -52.30 -1.11 -5.86
CA SER A 427 -52.33 -1.93 -7.08
C SER A 427 -50.93 -2.47 -7.39
N ASP A 428 -50.73 -3.71 -6.95
CA ASP A 428 -49.77 -4.63 -7.55
C ASP A 428 -50.07 -4.73 -9.05
N LYS A 429 -49.21 -4.12 -9.87
CA LYS A 429 -48.98 -4.57 -11.24
C LYS A 429 -47.49 -4.61 -11.52
N LYS A 430 -46.90 -5.71 -11.07
CA LYS A 430 -45.71 -6.30 -11.72
C LYS A 430 -45.99 -6.40 -13.22
N PRO A 431 -45.10 -5.90 -14.11
CA PRO A 431 -45.24 -6.18 -15.52
C PRO A 431 -44.96 -7.67 -15.74
N GLU A 432 -45.96 -8.38 -16.26
CA GLU A 432 -45.79 -9.73 -16.79
C GLU A 432 -44.77 -9.70 -17.93
N ILE A 433 -43.65 -10.40 -17.74
CA ILE A 433 -42.65 -10.65 -18.76
C ILE A 433 -43.26 -11.63 -19.76
N SER A 434 -43.62 -11.12 -20.94
CA SER A 434 -43.93 -11.95 -22.08
C SER A 434 -42.67 -12.68 -22.55
N GLN A 435 -42.60 -13.97 -22.23
CA GLN A 435 -41.88 -15.05 -22.91
C GLN A 435 -40.67 -14.63 -23.77
N GLY A 436 -39.47 -14.75 -23.18
CA GLY A 436 -38.25 -15.07 -23.91
C GLY A 436 -37.73 -14.06 -24.92
N LYS A 437 -38.08 -12.77 -24.82
CA LYS A 437 -37.43 -11.72 -25.65
C LYS A 437 -36.60 -10.79 -24.78
N CYS A 438 -35.35 -10.57 -25.16
CA CYS A 438 -34.50 -9.57 -24.51
C CYS A 438 -34.86 -8.17 -25.00
N ASN A 439 -34.68 -7.18 -24.12
CA ASN A 439 -34.64 -5.76 -24.46
C ASN A 439 -33.37 -5.42 -25.25
N ALA A 440 -33.16 -4.13 -25.55
CA ALA A 440 -31.94 -3.67 -26.21
C ALA A 440 -30.67 -4.21 -25.52
N PRO A 441 -29.63 -4.61 -26.28
CA PRO A 441 -28.38 -5.14 -25.74
C PRO A 441 -27.71 -4.16 -24.76
N PRO A 442 -26.97 -4.65 -23.75
CA PRO A 442 -26.24 -3.82 -22.80
C PRO A 442 -25.29 -2.84 -23.51
N ASP A 443 -25.21 -1.60 -23.06
CA ASP A 443 -24.22 -0.67 -23.62
C ASP A 443 -22.83 -0.98 -23.01
N VAL A 444 -21.82 -1.14 -23.88
CA VAL A 444 -20.44 -1.43 -23.48
C VAL A 444 -19.61 -0.14 -23.57
N PRO A 445 -19.08 0.39 -22.45
CA PRO A 445 -18.23 1.57 -22.47
C PRO A 445 -16.97 1.36 -23.33
N ASN A 446 -16.62 2.34 -24.18
CA ASN A 446 -15.52 2.25 -25.16
C ASN A 446 -15.64 1.06 -26.13
N GLY A 447 -16.87 0.56 -26.33
CA GLY A 447 -17.20 -0.47 -27.30
C GLY A 447 -18.45 -0.10 -28.07
N LYS A 448 -18.58 -0.67 -29.27
CA LYS A 448 -19.72 -0.46 -30.15
C LYS A 448 -20.26 -1.77 -30.69
N LEU A 449 -21.58 -1.82 -30.81
CA LEU A 449 -22.26 -2.92 -31.47
C LEU A 449 -21.88 -2.92 -32.96
N THR A 450 -21.44 -4.06 -33.50
CA THR A 450 -21.15 -4.20 -34.94
C THR A 450 -22.43 -4.42 -35.76
N THR A 451 -23.52 -4.84 -35.11
CA THR A 451 -24.85 -5.04 -35.70
C THR A 451 -25.78 -3.85 -35.45
N GLN A 452 -26.82 -3.67 -36.27
CA GLN A 452 -27.83 -2.62 -36.04
C GLN A 452 -28.64 -2.87 -34.77
N LYS A 453 -28.79 -1.84 -33.92
CA LYS A 453 -29.52 -1.90 -32.63
C LYS A 453 -31.03 -1.99 -32.90
N GLN A 454 -31.69 -2.99 -32.31
CA GLN A 454 -33.15 -3.18 -32.32
C GLN A 454 -33.72 -2.98 -30.91
N GLU A 455 -35.02 -2.72 -30.80
CA GLU A 455 -35.66 -2.52 -29.49
C GLU A 455 -35.94 -3.84 -28.74
N ARG A 456 -36.00 -4.97 -29.47
CA ARG A 456 -36.37 -6.31 -28.96
C ARG A 456 -35.61 -7.40 -29.71
N TYR A 457 -35.12 -8.42 -29.01
CA TYR A 457 -34.41 -9.57 -29.57
C TYR A 457 -35.04 -10.89 -29.11
N ASP A 458 -35.17 -11.86 -30.00
CA ASP A 458 -35.71 -13.19 -29.67
C ASP A 458 -34.67 -14.05 -28.92
N THR A 459 -35.11 -14.98 -28.06
CA THR A 459 -34.21 -15.96 -27.41
C THR A 459 -33.43 -16.74 -28.48
N GLY A 460 -32.11 -16.86 -28.29
CA GLY A 460 -31.16 -17.42 -29.25
C GLY A 460 -30.53 -16.37 -30.18
N SER A 461 -31.01 -15.12 -30.17
CA SER A 461 -30.33 -14.03 -30.90
C SER A 461 -28.99 -13.72 -30.26
N SER A 462 -27.98 -13.42 -31.08
CA SER A 462 -26.67 -12.97 -30.61
C SER A 462 -26.27 -11.67 -31.29
N VAL A 463 -25.64 -10.78 -30.54
CA VAL A 463 -25.04 -9.55 -31.05
C VAL A 463 -23.55 -9.55 -30.78
N GLU A 464 -22.80 -8.81 -31.58
CA GLU A 464 -21.34 -8.73 -31.47
C GLU A 464 -20.89 -7.31 -31.15
N TYR A 465 -19.86 -7.21 -30.31
CA TYR A 465 -19.28 -5.94 -29.87
C TYR A 465 -17.84 -5.82 -30.35
N LYS A 466 -17.45 -4.62 -30.74
CA LYS A 466 -16.06 -4.29 -31.04
C LYS A 466 -15.63 -3.09 -30.22
N CYS A 467 -14.47 -3.18 -29.59
CA CYS A 467 -13.92 -2.05 -28.85
C CYS A 467 -13.54 -0.89 -29.78
N ASP A 468 -13.61 0.32 -29.24
CA ASP A 468 -13.13 1.53 -29.87
C ASP A 468 -11.61 1.49 -30.10
N PRO A 469 -11.07 2.30 -31.02
CA PRO A 469 -9.64 2.32 -31.30
C PRO A 469 -8.80 2.52 -30.02
N ASN A 470 -7.76 1.70 -29.84
CA ASN A 470 -6.86 1.63 -28.67
C ASN A 470 -7.41 0.92 -27.42
N PHE A 471 -8.58 0.29 -27.52
CA PHE A 471 -9.13 -0.58 -26.48
C PHE A 471 -9.14 -2.04 -26.95
N VAL A 472 -8.85 -2.97 -26.04
CA VAL A 472 -8.79 -4.40 -26.27
C VAL A 472 -9.99 -5.07 -25.60
N LEU A 473 -10.61 -5.99 -26.32
CA LEU A 473 -11.79 -6.71 -25.87
C LEU A 473 -11.38 -7.83 -24.90
N SER A 474 -11.94 -7.81 -23.70
CA SER A 474 -11.83 -8.85 -22.69
C SER A 474 -13.20 -9.50 -22.46
N GLY A 475 -13.25 -10.83 -22.48
CA GLY A 475 -14.51 -11.59 -22.43
C GLY A 475 -15.02 -12.03 -23.81
N SER A 476 -16.31 -12.35 -23.91
CA SER A 476 -16.91 -12.85 -25.15
C SER A 476 -17.29 -11.71 -26.09
N GLU A 477 -16.72 -11.68 -27.30
CA GLU A 477 -17.11 -10.73 -28.35
C GLU A 477 -18.60 -10.83 -28.71
N ARG A 478 -19.17 -12.04 -28.58
CA ARG A 478 -20.57 -12.35 -28.88
C ARG A 478 -21.37 -12.47 -27.59
N VAL A 479 -22.46 -11.70 -27.52
CA VAL A 479 -23.42 -11.69 -26.41
C VAL A 479 -24.73 -12.27 -26.89
N SER A 480 -25.26 -13.27 -26.17
CA SER A 480 -26.44 -14.03 -26.59
C SER A 480 -27.62 -13.77 -25.66
N CYS A 481 -28.82 -13.65 -26.23
CA CYS A 481 -30.07 -13.51 -25.50
C CYS A 481 -30.62 -14.89 -25.15
N GLU A 482 -30.74 -15.20 -23.86
CA GLU A 482 -31.34 -16.44 -23.38
C GLU A 482 -32.47 -16.14 -22.40
N ASN A 483 -33.69 -16.58 -22.73
CA ASN A 483 -34.87 -16.48 -21.87
C ASN A 483 -35.17 -15.04 -21.36
N GLY A 484 -34.87 -14.03 -22.19
CA GLY A 484 -35.11 -12.63 -21.84
C GLY A 484 -33.98 -11.94 -21.09
N GLN A 485 -32.84 -12.61 -20.88
CA GLN A 485 -31.64 -12.05 -20.28
C GLN A 485 -30.44 -12.18 -21.25
N TRP A 486 -29.63 -11.13 -21.35
CA TRP A 486 -28.37 -11.18 -22.10
C TRP A 486 -27.28 -11.88 -21.28
N SER A 487 -26.42 -12.66 -21.96
CA SER A 487 -25.16 -13.15 -21.38
C SER A 487 -24.24 -12.00 -20.99
N ASP A 488 -23.21 -12.27 -20.19
CA ASP A 488 -22.27 -11.23 -19.76
C ASP A 488 -21.62 -10.53 -20.96
N PRO A 489 -21.71 -9.18 -21.06
CA PRO A 489 -21.11 -8.43 -22.16
C PRO A 489 -19.59 -8.32 -22.00
N PRO A 490 -18.83 -8.14 -23.10
CA PRO A 490 -17.39 -7.95 -23.01
C PRO A 490 -17.03 -6.58 -22.42
N GLU A 491 -15.84 -6.50 -21.84
CA GLU A 491 -15.25 -5.25 -21.34
C GLU A 491 -14.14 -4.78 -22.28
N CYS A 492 -14.05 -3.46 -22.49
CA CYS A 492 -13.05 -2.84 -23.35
C CYS A 492 -12.03 -2.07 -22.49
N PHE A 493 -10.81 -2.60 -22.39
CA PHE A 493 -9.73 -1.99 -21.60
C PHE A 493 -8.68 -1.34 -22.49
N PRO A 494 -8.09 -0.20 -22.09
CA PRO A 494 -6.94 0.33 -22.81
C PRO A 494 -5.73 -0.59 -22.62
N ASN A 495 -4.76 -0.52 -23.53
CA ASN A 495 -3.47 -1.22 -23.34
C ASN A 495 -2.76 -0.72 -22.07
N CYS A 496 -2.12 -1.63 -21.35
CA CYS A 496 -1.24 -1.28 -20.25
C CYS A 496 0.14 -0.85 -20.76
N ARG A 497 0.77 0.10 -20.05
CA ARG A 497 2.18 0.47 -20.23
C ARG A 497 2.91 0.38 -18.90
N ILE A 498 4.16 -0.05 -18.95
CA ILE A 498 5.05 -0.03 -17.79
C ILE A 498 5.68 1.36 -17.68
N SER A 499 5.69 1.93 -16.47
CA SER A 499 6.29 3.24 -16.21
C SER A 499 7.50 3.10 -15.28
N LEU A 500 8.51 3.95 -15.48
CA LEU A 500 9.68 4.00 -14.58
C LEU A 500 9.30 4.38 -13.14
N GLU A 501 8.26 5.21 -12.99
CA GLU A 501 7.73 5.62 -11.68
C GLU A 501 7.15 4.44 -10.92
N ASP A 502 6.36 3.58 -11.57
CA ASP A 502 5.82 2.37 -10.95
C ASP A 502 6.93 1.37 -10.59
N LEU A 503 7.91 1.15 -11.48
CA LEU A 503 9.07 0.30 -11.18
C LEU A 503 9.83 0.79 -9.93
N ASN A 504 9.97 2.11 -9.77
CA ASN A 504 10.56 2.72 -8.58
C ASN A 504 9.69 2.49 -7.33
N LYS A 505 8.39 2.76 -7.43
CA LYS A 505 7.42 2.65 -6.33
C LYS A 505 7.34 1.25 -5.73
N TYR A 506 7.51 0.21 -6.54
CA TYR A 506 7.43 -1.19 -6.11
C TYR A 506 8.80 -1.84 -5.85
N ASN A 507 9.90 -1.10 -5.99
CA ASN A 507 11.28 -1.57 -5.85
C ASN A 507 11.64 -2.72 -6.82
N VAL A 508 11.10 -2.65 -8.04
CA VAL A 508 11.27 -3.66 -9.08
C VAL A 508 11.95 -3.08 -10.32
N ALA A 509 12.50 -3.94 -11.16
CA ALA A 509 13.18 -3.60 -12.40
C ALA A 509 12.81 -4.61 -13.49
N LEU A 510 12.80 -4.12 -14.73
CA LEU A 510 12.60 -4.95 -15.91
C LEU A 510 13.80 -5.87 -16.14
N LEU A 511 13.52 -7.02 -16.77
CA LEU A 511 14.56 -7.92 -17.25
C LEU A 511 15.12 -7.47 -18.61
N SER A 512 14.26 -6.90 -19.47
CA SER A 512 14.65 -6.27 -20.74
C SER A 512 14.27 -4.78 -20.75
N PRO A 513 15.15 -3.87 -21.20
CA PRO A 513 14.80 -2.46 -21.41
C PRO A 513 13.67 -2.24 -22.42
N ASP A 514 13.53 -3.14 -23.40
CA ASP A 514 12.50 -3.06 -24.46
C ASP A 514 11.07 -3.19 -23.92
N ASP A 515 10.91 -3.79 -22.73
CA ASP A 515 9.61 -3.95 -22.08
C ASP A 515 8.99 -2.60 -21.64
N LEU A 516 9.79 -1.52 -21.60
CA LEU A 516 9.34 -0.18 -21.20
C LEU A 516 8.59 0.56 -22.32
N THR A 517 8.87 0.25 -23.58
CA THR A 517 8.27 0.93 -24.75
C THR A 517 7.12 0.14 -25.37
N ARG A 518 6.81 -1.03 -24.81
CA ARG A 518 5.82 -1.97 -25.33
C ARG A 518 4.43 -1.74 -24.71
N ASP A 519 3.40 -1.97 -25.52
CA ASP A 519 2.00 -2.03 -25.09
C ASP A 519 1.62 -3.48 -24.72
N TYR A 520 0.94 -3.65 -23.58
CA TYR A 520 0.48 -4.94 -23.05
C TYR A 520 -1.04 -5.00 -23.09
N VAL A 521 -1.56 -6.14 -23.54
CA VAL A 521 -3.01 -6.40 -23.57
C VAL A 521 -3.46 -7.02 -22.23
N GLU A 522 -4.76 -6.95 -21.93
CA GLU A 522 -5.34 -7.53 -20.70
C GLU A 522 -4.89 -8.99 -20.49
N GLY A 523 -4.47 -9.33 -19.26
CA GLY A 523 -3.95 -10.66 -18.90
C GLY A 523 -2.50 -10.92 -19.30
N SER A 524 -1.80 -9.96 -19.91
CA SER A 524 -0.37 -10.09 -20.19
C SER A 524 0.45 -10.13 -18.90
N GLU A 525 1.34 -11.12 -18.77
CA GLU A 525 2.31 -11.22 -17.68
C GLU A 525 3.73 -10.88 -18.14
N VAL A 526 4.40 -9.99 -17.41
CA VAL A 526 5.78 -9.57 -17.65
C VAL A 526 6.64 -9.99 -16.49
N ARG A 527 7.73 -10.73 -16.75
CA ARG A 527 8.67 -11.11 -15.70
C ARG A 527 9.54 -9.94 -15.30
N ILE A 528 9.64 -9.72 -13.99
CA ILE A 528 10.40 -8.61 -13.40
C ILE A 528 11.35 -9.14 -12.33
N ARG A 529 12.30 -8.31 -11.91
CA ARG A 529 13.25 -8.62 -10.82
C ARG A 529 13.22 -7.54 -9.76
N CYS A 530 13.65 -7.87 -8.54
CA CYS A 530 13.87 -6.85 -7.52
C CYS A 530 15.06 -5.97 -7.89
N LYS A 531 14.99 -4.69 -7.53
CA LYS A 531 16.14 -3.79 -7.57
C LYS A 531 17.23 -4.22 -6.59
N PRO A 532 18.50 -3.81 -6.79
CA PRO A 532 19.57 -4.02 -5.83
C PRO A 532 19.17 -3.56 -4.43
N GLY A 533 19.46 -4.36 -3.41
CA GLY A 533 19.08 -4.06 -2.01
C GLY A 533 17.67 -4.51 -1.61
N PHE A 534 16.90 -5.17 -2.50
CA PHE A 534 15.55 -5.66 -2.20
C PHE A 534 15.40 -7.16 -2.51
N ARG A 535 14.48 -7.85 -1.81
CA ARG A 535 14.16 -9.28 -1.98
C ARG A 535 12.68 -9.49 -2.31
N ARG A 536 12.39 -10.58 -3.02
CA ARG A 536 11.03 -10.98 -3.41
C ARG A 536 10.22 -11.49 -2.20
N PRO A 537 8.88 -11.49 -2.26
CA PRO A 537 8.03 -12.26 -1.35
C PRO A 537 8.40 -13.75 -1.39
N PHE A 538 8.26 -14.48 -0.27
CA PHE A 538 8.68 -15.88 -0.20
C PHE A 538 7.78 -16.77 -1.08
N ARG A 539 8.39 -17.53 -2.01
CA ARG A 539 7.78 -18.51 -2.94
C ARG A 539 6.90 -17.99 -4.10
N SER A 540 7.03 -16.74 -4.55
CA SER A 540 6.40 -16.27 -5.83
C SER A 540 7.41 -16.09 -6.98
N THR A 541 6.95 -16.32 -8.21
CA THR A 541 7.55 -15.78 -9.43
C THR A 541 7.13 -14.32 -9.55
N LEU A 542 8.09 -13.40 -9.49
CA LEU A 542 7.81 -11.96 -9.51
C LEU A 542 7.42 -11.53 -10.94
N THR A 543 6.14 -11.25 -11.14
CA THR A 543 5.57 -10.78 -12.41
C THR A 543 4.80 -9.48 -12.23
N ALA A 544 4.65 -8.75 -13.33
CA ALA A 544 3.69 -7.66 -13.45
C ALA A 544 2.59 -8.09 -14.43
N GLU A 545 1.34 -7.86 -14.07
CA GLU A 545 0.17 -8.29 -14.85
C GLU A 545 -0.63 -7.08 -15.34
N CYS A 546 -1.05 -7.08 -16.60
CA CYS A 546 -1.96 -6.06 -17.13
C CYS A 546 -3.39 -6.39 -16.73
N SER A 547 -3.98 -5.56 -15.87
CA SER A 547 -5.37 -5.72 -15.45
C SER A 547 -6.13 -4.38 -15.40
N GLY A 548 -7.21 -4.28 -16.16
CA GLY A 548 -8.04 -3.08 -16.26
C GLY A 548 -7.31 -1.90 -16.90
N GLY A 549 -6.40 -2.15 -17.84
CA GLY A 549 -5.57 -1.13 -18.49
C GLY A 549 -4.48 -0.52 -17.62
N LYS A 550 -4.17 -1.13 -16.47
CA LYS A 550 -3.05 -0.75 -15.61
C LYS A 550 -2.17 -1.96 -15.26
N MET A 551 -0.85 -1.75 -15.27
CA MET A 551 0.09 -2.77 -14.79
C MET A 551 0.01 -2.89 -13.26
N ARG A 552 -0.24 -4.11 -12.77
CA ARG A 552 -0.18 -4.47 -11.35
C ARG A 552 1.16 -5.12 -11.06
N TYR A 553 1.80 -4.74 -9.96
CA TYR A 553 3.14 -5.20 -9.59
C TYR A 553 3.13 -5.82 -8.20
N GLU A 554 3.88 -6.91 -8.03
CA GLU A 554 4.32 -7.38 -6.71
C GLU A 554 5.47 -6.50 -6.18
N ARG A 555 5.44 -6.16 -4.89
CA ARG A 555 6.46 -5.31 -4.25
C ARG A 555 7.66 -6.12 -3.78
N CYS A 556 8.87 -5.60 -3.99
CA CYS A 556 10.07 -6.09 -3.33
C CYS A 556 10.36 -5.36 -2.01
N PHE A 557 10.86 -6.10 -1.02
CA PHE A 557 11.12 -5.62 0.34
C PHE A 557 12.60 -5.43 0.59
N SER A 558 13.00 -4.41 1.36
CA SER A 558 14.42 -4.14 1.63
C SER A 558 15.12 -5.36 2.25
N LYS A 559 16.36 -5.64 1.81
CA LYS A 559 17.31 -6.46 2.54
C LYS A 559 17.64 -5.72 3.85
N SER A 560 17.59 -6.42 4.96
CA SER A 560 17.94 -5.86 6.27
C SER A 560 19.47 -5.74 6.39
N VAL A 561 19.96 -4.61 6.91
CA VAL A 561 21.39 -4.32 7.12
C VAL A 561 21.66 -4.12 8.62
N CYS A 562 22.83 -4.52 9.10
CA CYS A 562 23.27 -4.29 10.47
C CYS A 562 24.12 -3.02 10.57
N ARG A 563 23.90 -2.21 11.62
CA ARG A 563 24.66 -0.99 11.90
C ARG A 563 25.49 -1.20 13.16
N LEU A 564 26.79 -0.93 13.06
CA LEU A 564 27.70 -0.88 14.21
C LEU A 564 27.59 0.47 14.92
N THR A 565 27.51 0.46 16.24
CA THR A 565 27.57 1.67 17.08
C THR A 565 28.74 1.59 18.06
N GLN A 566 29.34 2.75 18.38
CA GLN A 566 30.50 2.80 19.28
C GLN A 566 30.16 2.31 20.70
N GLU A 567 28.94 2.57 21.17
CA GLU A 567 28.46 2.13 22.49
C GLU A 567 28.44 0.59 22.62
N GLU A 568 28.06 -0.12 21.54
CA GLU A 568 28.03 -1.59 21.51
C GLU A 568 29.43 -2.22 21.41
N LEU A 569 30.38 -1.55 20.75
CA LEU A 569 31.79 -1.94 20.73
C LEU A 569 32.43 -1.76 22.11
N ASP A 570 32.20 -0.62 22.74
CA ASP A 570 32.73 -0.30 24.06
C ASP A 570 32.19 -1.24 25.13
N GLY A 571 30.90 -1.59 25.05
CA GLY A 571 30.25 -2.53 25.99
C GLY A 571 30.74 -3.98 25.92
N ASN A 572 31.38 -4.39 24.82
CA ASN A 572 31.96 -5.73 24.66
C ASN A 572 33.50 -5.73 24.67
N HIS A 573 34.13 -4.60 25.01
CA HIS A 573 35.58 -4.37 24.99
C HIS A 573 36.23 -4.63 23.62
N LEU A 574 35.53 -4.26 22.54
CA LEU A 574 35.95 -4.47 21.16
C LEU A 574 36.42 -3.17 20.48
N GLU A 575 37.32 -3.32 19.50
CA GLU A 575 37.67 -2.30 18.51
C GLU A 575 37.65 -2.92 17.09
N LEU A 576 37.53 -2.05 16.09
CA LEU A 576 37.54 -2.48 14.69
C LEU A 576 38.99 -2.62 14.20
N ASP A 577 39.27 -3.69 13.46
CA ASP A 577 40.58 -3.90 12.83
C ASP A 577 40.96 -2.65 12.00
N PRO A 578 42.14 -2.01 12.21
CA PRO A 578 42.47 -0.69 11.67
C PRO A 578 42.57 -0.69 10.14
N LYS A 579 41.41 -0.51 9.50
CA LYS A 579 41.26 -0.13 8.09
C LYS A 579 40.07 0.78 7.78
N HIS A 580 39.19 1.11 8.73
CA HIS A 580 37.96 1.85 8.41
C HIS A 580 37.58 2.89 9.48
N ASP A 581 37.35 4.14 9.04
CA ASP A 581 36.62 5.20 9.76
C ASP A 581 35.12 4.87 9.74
N ILE A 582 34.41 4.83 10.88
CA ILE A 582 33.09 4.16 10.94
C ILE A 582 31.92 5.07 11.37
N GLU A 583 31.09 5.40 10.37
CA GLU A 583 29.77 4.76 10.23
C GLU A 583 29.87 3.64 9.17
N VAL A 584 29.74 2.36 9.55
CA VAL A 584 29.82 1.21 8.62
C VAL A 584 28.62 0.28 8.81
N TYR A 585 28.09 -0.15 7.67
CA TYR A 585 26.91 -0.99 7.53
C TYR A 585 27.32 -2.34 6.92
N TYR A 586 26.72 -3.43 7.38
CA TYR A 586 27.01 -4.80 6.92
C TYR A 586 25.74 -5.47 6.40
N GLU A 587 25.86 -6.24 5.31
CA GLU A 587 24.76 -6.97 4.69
C GLU A 587 24.40 -8.26 5.47
N ASP A 588 23.14 -8.68 5.39
CA ASP A 588 22.64 -9.94 5.96
C ASP A 588 23.45 -11.15 5.46
N GLY A 589 24.11 -11.84 6.37
CA GLY A 589 25.02 -12.95 6.11
C GLY A 589 26.51 -12.61 6.08
N GLU A 590 26.91 -11.33 6.17
CA GLU A 590 28.32 -10.93 6.21
C GLU A 590 28.96 -11.17 7.58
N ASP A 591 30.20 -11.68 7.55
CA ASP A 591 31.05 -11.87 8.72
C ASP A 591 31.92 -10.62 8.96
N VAL A 592 31.89 -10.10 10.18
CA VAL A 592 32.60 -8.91 10.65
C VAL A 592 33.69 -9.33 11.61
N THR A 593 34.93 -8.93 11.34
CA THR A 593 36.08 -9.25 12.20
C THR A 593 36.40 -8.09 13.14
N PHE A 594 36.53 -8.41 14.43
CA PHE A 594 36.81 -7.48 15.52
C PHE A 594 38.19 -7.72 16.12
N ARG A 595 38.64 -6.83 16.98
CA ARG A 595 39.79 -7.02 17.88
C ARG A 595 39.37 -6.67 19.30
N CYS A 596 40.00 -7.29 20.29
CA CYS A 596 39.82 -6.88 21.69
C CYS A 596 40.63 -5.62 21.97
N LYS A 597 40.11 -4.74 22.82
CA LYS A 597 40.87 -3.62 23.39
C LYS A 597 41.99 -4.13 24.30
N GLU A 598 42.99 -3.27 24.53
CA GLU A 598 44.16 -3.58 25.34
C GLU A 598 43.77 -4.10 26.74
N GLY A 599 44.36 -5.22 27.17
CA GLY A 599 44.05 -5.89 28.45
C GLY A 599 42.97 -6.97 28.38
N PHE A 600 42.33 -7.17 27.23
CA PHE A 600 41.29 -8.17 27.03
C PHE A 600 41.63 -9.14 25.89
N SER A 601 41.15 -10.39 25.96
CA SER A 601 41.33 -11.37 24.89
C SER A 601 40.12 -12.27 24.68
N SER A 602 39.97 -12.76 23.45
CA SER A 602 38.93 -13.72 23.08
C SER A 602 39.44 -14.70 22.05
N LYS A 603 38.99 -15.96 22.13
CA LYS A 603 39.30 -16.99 21.13
C LYS A 603 38.48 -16.85 19.84
N TYR A 604 37.41 -16.05 19.87
CA TYR A 604 36.50 -15.84 18.75
C TYR A 604 36.28 -14.35 18.54
N LEU A 605 36.70 -13.84 17.38
CA LEU A 605 36.68 -12.40 17.05
C LEU A 605 35.82 -12.08 15.82
N VAL A 606 34.95 -13.00 15.42
CA VAL A 606 34.10 -12.83 14.24
C VAL A 606 32.63 -12.78 14.68
N GLY A 607 31.94 -11.73 14.28
CA GLY A 607 30.48 -11.59 14.37
C GLY A 607 29.83 -11.74 13.00
N ARG A 608 28.52 -12.01 12.96
CA ARG A 608 27.74 -12.12 11.72
C ARG A 608 26.53 -11.21 11.77
N CYS A 609 26.25 -10.54 10.66
CA CYS A 609 24.99 -9.83 10.50
C CYS A 609 23.86 -10.81 10.17
N ASP A 610 22.84 -10.90 11.02
CA ASP A 610 21.62 -11.69 10.79
C ASP A 610 20.40 -10.76 10.85
N GLY A 611 19.90 -10.42 9.67
CA GLY A 611 18.85 -9.46 9.44
C GLY A 611 19.25 -8.04 9.83
N ARG A 612 18.96 -7.66 11.08
CA ARG A 612 19.29 -6.33 11.66
C ARG A 612 20.14 -6.44 12.94
N ALA A 613 20.45 -7.66 13.37
CA ALA A 613 21.22 -7.91 14.57
C ALA A 613 22.62 -8.36 14.18
N LEU A 614 23.63 -7.65 14.68
CA LEU A 614 25.01 -8.08 14.58
C LEU A 614 25.35 -8.87 15.84
N THR A 615 25.88 -10.08 15.70
CA THR A 615 26.40 -10.81 16.86
C THR A 615 27.77 -10.26 17.22
N TYR A 616 27.99 -9.92 18.50
CA TYR A 616 29.25 -9.41 18.98
C TYR A 616 30.03 -10.50 19.73
N PRO A 617 31.33 -10.70 19.46
CA PRO A 617 32.18 -11.47 20.33
C PRO A 617 32.37 -10.74 21.67
N VAL A 618 32.59 -11.48 22.75
CA VAL A 618 32.90 -10.89 24.06
C VAL A 618 34.38 -11.10 24.34
N CYS A 619 35.07 -10.03 24.73
CA CYS A 619 36.44 -10.08 25.18
C CYS A 619 36.49 -10.11 26.71
N GLU A 620 37.26 -11.05 27.27
CA GLU A 620 37.43 -11.23 28.71
C GLU A 620 38.77 -10.67 29.16
N GLU A 621 38.84 -10.17 30.39
CA GLU A 621 40.05 -9.57 30.98
C GLU A 621 41.13 -10.65 31.12
N GLN A 622 42.37 -10.31 30.74
CA GLN A 622 43.51 -11.25 30.71
C GLN A 622 44.09 -11.60 32.08
#